data_AF-A0A8J4E0I5-F1
#
_entry.id   AF-A0A8J4E0I5-F1
#
_cell.length_a   1.000
_cell.length_b   1.000
_cell.length_c   1.000
_cell.angle_alpha   90.00
_cell.angle_beta   90.00
_cell.angle_gamma   90.00
#
_symmetry.space_group_name_H-M   'P 1'
#
loop_
_entity.id
_entity.type
_entity.pdbx_description
1 polymer ?
#
loop_
_entity_poly.entity_id
_entity_poly.type
_entity_poly.pdbx_seq_one_letter_code
_entity_poly.pdbx_strand_id
1 'polypeptide(L)' 'MLAQIEAVRVAAGYRNRGLGAAMMRWAVDQARSRGCALVQLTSDRAREDAHRFYERLGFVASHEGFELEL' A
#
# COMPACT_ATOMS: atom_id res chain seq x y z
N MET A 1 -5.85 16.55 3.67
CA MET A 1 -6.53 15.28 3.95
C MET A 1 -5.57 14.12 3.69
N LEU A 2 -5.68 13.05 4.46
CA LEU A 2 -4.87 11.83 4.35
C LEU A 2 -5.75 10.68 3.84
N ALA A 3 -5.24 9.89 2.91
CA ALA A 3 -5.88 8.64 2.49
C ALA A 3 -5.14 7.44 3.10
N GLN A 4 -5.91 6.55 3.73
CA GLN A 4 -5.44 5.28 4.28
C GLN A 4 -5.81 4.15 3.32
N ILE A 5 -4.85 3.29 2.97
CA ILE A 5 -5.10 2.07 2.20
C ILE A 5 -4.80 0.86 3.07
N GLU A 6 -5.76 -0.06 3.15
CA GLU A 6 -5.67 -1.26 3.99
C GLU A 6 -6.02 -2.52 3.19
N ALA A 7 -5.74 -3.68 3.77
CA ALA A 7 -6.17 -4.98 3.26
C ALA A 7 -5.84 -5.27 1.77
N VAL A 8 -4.75 -4.70 1.23
CA VAL A 8 -4.33 -4.93 -0.17
C VAL A 8 -3.97 -6.41 -0.37
N ARG A 9 -4.74 -7.10 -1.21
CA ARG A 9 -4.54 -8.53 -1.50
C ARG A 9 -4.86 -8.83 -2.97
N VAL A 10 -4.07 -9.73 -3.55
CA VAL A 10 -4.33 -10.37 -4.84
C VAL A 10 -4.33 -11.87 -4.62
N ALA A 11 -5.39 -12.53 -5.07
CA ALA A 11 -5.53 -13.99 -5.00
C ALA A 11 -4.35 -14.68 -5.70
N ALA A 12 -3.87 -15.79 -5.15
CA ALA A 12 -2.59 -16.40 -5.52
C ALA A 12 -2.44 -16.66 -7.03
N GLY A 13 -3.46 -17.22 -7.69
CA GLY A 13 -3.45 -17.51 -9.13
C GLY A 13 -3.40 -16.27 -10.04
N TYR A 14 -3.62 -15.07 -9.48
CA TYR A 14 -3.67 -13.79 -10.19
C TYR A 14 -2.49 -12.86 -9.85
N ARG A 15 -1.58 -13.28 -8.95
CA ARG A 15 -0.38 -12.51 -8.59
C ARG A 15 0.56 -12.40 -9.79
N ASN A 16 1.49 -11.44 -9.73
CA ASN A 16 2.51 -11.17 -10.77
C ASN A 16 1.96 -10.79 -12.16
N ARG A 17 0.67 -10.43 -12.26
CA ARG A 17 0.02 -9.94 -13.50
C ARG A 17 -0.20 -8.41 -13.52
N GLY A 18 0.46 -7.67 -12.62
CA GLY A 18 0.31 -6.22 -12.50
C GLY A 18 -0.97 -5.72 -11.81
N LEU A 19 -1.88 -6.61 -11.40
CA LEU A 19 -3.16 -6.24 -10.77
C LEU A 19 -2.98 -5.39 -9.51
N GLY A 20 -2.09 -5.79 -8.60
CA GLY A 20 -1.82 -5.01 -7.38
C GLY A 20 -1.34 -3.60 -7.69
N ALA A 21 -0.45 -3.45 -8.68
CA ALA A 21 0.06 -2.14 -9.10
C ALA A 21 -1.04 -1.28 -9.74
N ALA A 22 -1.93 -1.90 -10.53
CA ALA A 22 -3.09 -1.21 -11.10
C ALA A 22 -4.06 -0.72 -10.02
N MET A 23 -4.38 -1.57 -9.04
CA MET A 23 -5.23 -1.19 -7.89
C MET A 23 -4.62 -0.03 -7.10
N MET A 24 -3.33 -0.08 -6.79
CA MET A 24 -2.66 0.97 -6.01
C MET A 24 -2.61 2.30 -6.76
N ARG A 25 -2.29 2.30 -8.07
CA ARG A 25 -2.31 3.53 -8.87
C ARG A 25 -3.68 4.15 -8.90
N TRP A 26 -4.72 3.34 -9.15
CA TRP A 26 -6.09 3.83 -9.12
C TRP A 26 -6.44 4.45 -7.76
N ALA A 27 -6.09 3.78 -6.65
CA ALA A 27 -6.37 4.31 -5.31
C ALA A 27 -5.64 5.65 -5.04
N VAL A 28 -4.39 5.79 -5.50
CA VAL A 28 -3.63 7.05 -5.40
C VAL A 28 -4.27 8.15 -6.24
N ASP A 29 -4.73 7.85 -7.45
CA ASP A 29 -5.40 8.84 -8.30
C ASP A 29 -6.75 9.28 -7.71
N GLN A 30 -7.49 8.37 -7.08
CA GLN A 30 -8.70 8.70 -6.32
C GLN A 30 -8.41 9.57 -5.10
N ALA A 31 -7.30 9.33 -4.40
CA ALA A 31 -6.88 10.18 -3.29
C ALA A 31 -6.52 11.59 -3.78
N ARG A 32 -5.79 11.70 -4.89
CA ARG A 32 -5.44 12.98 -5.53
C ARG A 32 -6.67 13.75 -5.97
N SER A 33 -7.63 13.11 -6.64
CA SER A 33 -8.86 13.76 -7.11
C SER A 33 -9.73 14.31 -5.98
N ARG A 34 -9.59 13.76 -4.77
CA ARG A 34 -10.24 14.23 -3.54
C ARG A 34 -9.43 15.27 -2.76
N GLY A 35 -8.29 15.71 -3.27
CA GLY A 35 -7.43 16.69 -2.61
C GLY A 35 -6.65 16.12 -1.42
N CYS A 36 -6.41 14.81 -1.38
CA CYS A 36 -5.52 14.22 -0.39
C CYS A 36 -4.07 14.59 -0.72
N ALA A 37 -3.33 15.04 0.30
CA ALA A 37 -1.92 15.41 0.17
C ALA A 37 -0.98 14.22 0.42
N LEU A 38 -1.49 13.15 1.01
CA LEU A 38 -0.72 11.96 1.40
C LEU A 38 -1.58 10.71 1.27
N VAL A 39 -0.94 9.62 0.86
CA VAL A 39 -1.47 8.25 0.91
C VAL A 39 -0.53 7.46 1.81
N GLN A 40 -1.08 6.72 2.76
CA GLN A 40 -0.30 5.87 3.65
C GLN A 40 -0.88 4.45 3.70
N LEU A 41 -0.06 3.51 4.13
CA LEU A 41 -0.43 2.13 4.40
C LEU A 41 0.46 1.57 5.50
N THR A 42 -0.02 0.56 6.20
CA THR A 42 0.78 -0.27 7.09
C THR A 42 0.95 -1.66 6.48
N SER A 43 2.12 -2.25 6.68
CA SER A 43 2.40 -3.63 6.30
C SER A 43 3.18 -4.27 7.43
N ASP A 44 2.82 -5.52 7.74
CA ASP A 44 3.57 -6.38 8.63
C ASP A 44 5.05 -6.43 8.20
N ARG A 45 5.95 -6.28 9.17
CA ARG A 45 7.40 -6.22 8.98
C ARG A 45 7.96 -7.47 8.29
N ALA A 46 7.36 -8.63 8.48
CA ALA A 46 7.78 -9.90 7.87
C ALA A 46 7.46 -10.00 6.37
N ARG A 47 6.65 -9.07 5.81
CA ARG A 47 6.19 -9.13 4.42
C ARG A 47 7.13 -8.39 3.47
N GLU A 48 8.38 -8.84 3.37
CA GLU A 48 9.41 -8.20 2.54
C GLU A 48 9.02 -8.00 1.06
N ASP A 49 8.33 -8.98 0.47
CA ASP A 49 7.83 -8.86 -0.91
C ASP A 49 6.83 -7.71 -1.07
N ALA A 50 6.01 -7.47 -0.04
CA ALA A 50 5.07 -6.36 -0.02
C ALA A 50 5.81 -5.03 0.09
N HIS A 51 6.86 -4.94 0.92
CA HIS A 51 7.69 -3.73 1.02
C HIS A 51 8.35 -3.40 -0.32
N ARG A 52 9.04 -4.37 -0.94
CA ARG A 52 9.62 -4.20 -2.28
C ARG A 52 8.58 -3.82 -3.33
N PHE A 53 7.34 -4.31 -3.19
CA PHE A 53 6.24 -3.93 -4.06
C PHE A 53 5.83 -2.46 -3.87
N TYR A 54 5.67 -1.99 -2.63
CA TYR A 54 5.29 -0.60 -2.35
C TYR A 54 6.42 0.40 -2.67
N GLU A 55 7.67 0.05 -2.38
CA GLU A 55 8.85 0.87 -2.75
C GLU A 55 8.93 1.08 -4.26
N ARG A 56 8.68 0.04 -5.07
CA ARG A 56 8.60 0.14 -6.54
C ARG A 56 7.46 1.04 -7.03
N LEU A 57 6.45 1.30 -6.19
CA LEU A 57 5.36 2.24 -6.49
C LEU A 57 5.64 3.65 -5.97
N GLY A 58 6.81 3.89 -5.37
CA GLY A 58 7.23 5.20 -4.86
C GLY A 58 6.81 5.48 -3.41
N PHE A 59 6.32 4.48 -2.68
CA PHE A 59 6.13 4.61 -1.24
C PHE A 59 7.50 4.61 -0.54
N VAL A 60 7.62 5.41 0.51
CA VAL A 60 8.82 5.48 1.36
C VAL A 60 8.45 4.97 2.74
N ALA A 61 9.22 4.01 3.25
CA ALA A 61 9.11 3.57 4.64
C ALA A 61 9.66 4.67 5.56
N SER A 62 8.79 5.57 5.99
CA SER A 62 9.16 6.76 6.77
C SER A 62 8.81 6.67 8.26
N HIS A 63 8.01 5.68 8.67
CA HIS A 63 7.52 5.54 10.03
C HIS A 63 7.68 4.09 10.51
N GLU A 64 7.94 3.91 11.81
CA GLU A 64 7.85 2.61 12.46
C GLU A 64 6.42 2.35 12.93
N GLY A 65 5.90 1.16 12.62
CA GLY A 65 4.61 0.69 13.12
C GLY A 65 4.75 0.06 14.51
N PHE A 66 3.78 0.30 15.39
CA PHE A 66 3.70 -0.31 16.71
C PHE A 66 2.42 -1.14 16.81
N GLU A 67 2.51 -2.31 17.42
CA GLU A 67 1.39 -3.22 17.67
C GLU A 67 1.51 -3.78 19.09
N LEU A 68 0.37 -3.98 19.76
CA LEU A 68 0.27 -4.62 21.07
C LEU A 68 -0.72 -5.76 20.95
N GLU A 69 -0.23 -6.99 21.10
CA GLU A 69 -1.08 -8.18 21.27
C GLU A 69 -1.58 -8.23 22.73
N LEU A 70 -2.86 -8.54 22.93
CA LEU A 70 -3.53 -8.57 24.23
C LEU A 70 -3.84 -10.00 24.67
#